data_AF-A0A8D8Z0A7-F1
#
_entry.id   AF-A0A8D8Z0A7-F1
#
_cell.length_a   1.000
_cell.length_b   1.000
_cell.length_c   1.000
_cell.angle_alpha   90.00
_cell.angle_beta   90.00
_cell.angle_gamma   90.00
#
_symmetry.space_group_name_H-M   'P 1'
#
loop_
_entity.id
_entity.type
_entity.pdbx_description
1 polymer ?
#
loop_
_entity_poly.entity_id
_entity_poly.type
_entity_poly.pdbx_seq_one_letter_code
_entity_poly.pdbx_strand_id
1 'polypeptide(L)'
;MCKTDLTLESIAQLVKNAVVTAVQNFQKTVESDNHELISQMKKNIELIKIDVINTINESTRKLIKQEVVLLKDTVGKIVAKVETICKDNTEKIEDYSKDIRHLIKKEKKKNIILYNFPVKNNWKERETAVLSLLQDTLETSCTLKDIDFIDNLRKTENSPIRVGLTSWRMKMEILKNRVKLWNTKISMDEDYTREAVQKRKELKIIMKSLKEKGLQNVQLKHTTLYVNGKPWNQGTKECNVK
;
A
#
# COMPACT_ATOMS: atom_id res chain seq x y z
N MET A 1 -99.80 -61.09 -47.62
CA MET A 1 -99.68 -60.43 -46.30
C MET A 1 -98.29 -59.84 -46.23
N CYS A 2 -97.99 -58.55 -46.26
CA CYS A 2 -98.73 -57.30 -46.42
C CYS A 2 -97.87 -56.45 -47.40
N LYS A 3 -98.39 -56.02 -48.56
CA LYS A 3 -97.67 -55.13 -49.48
C LYS A 3 -97.82 -53.71 -48.94
N THR A 4 -96.80 -53.19 -48.29
CA THR A 4 -96.74 -51.76 -47.94
C THR A 4 -96.50 -50.98 -49.23
N ASP A 5 -97.52 -50.29 -49.72
CA ASP A 5 -97.38 -49.30 -50.79
C ASP A 5 -96.50 -48.15 -50.27
N LEU A 6 -95.31 -48.00 -50.87
CA LEU A 6 -94.45 -46.85 -50.65
C LEU A 6 -95.13 -45.61 -51.24
N THR A 7 -95.61 -44.73 -50.37
CA THR A 7 -96.13 -43.41 -50.79
C THR A 7 -94.97 -42.53 -51.27
N LEU A 8 -95.24 -41.60 -52.18
CA LEU A 8 -94.24 -40.62 -52.66
C LEU A 8 -93.54 -39.87 -51.50
N GLU A 9 -94.27 -39.68 -50.40
CA GLU A 9 -93.83 -39.07 -49.15
C GLU A 9 -92.81 -39.94 -48.40
N SER A 10 -92.97 -41.26 -48.40
CA SER A 10 -91.99 -42.20 -47.81
C SER A 10 -90.66 -42.21 -48.57
N ILE A 11 -90.69 -42.08 -49.89
CA ILE A 11 -89.49 -41.97 -50.75
C ILE A 11 -88.79 -40.62 -50.51
N ALA A 12 -89.55 -39.52 -50.46
CA ALA A 12 -89.01 -38.19 -50.17
C ALA A 12 -88.34 -38.13 -48.79
N GLN A 13 -88.93 -38.77 -47.77
CA GLN A 13 -88.36 -38.83 -46.43
C GLN A 13 -87.07 -39.68 -46.39
N LEU A 14 -87.01 -40.78 -47.15
CA LEU A 14 -85.81 -41.61 -47.30
C LEU A 14 -84.66 -40.85 -47.95
N VAL A 15 -84.93 -40.12 -49.04
CA VAL A 15 -83.95 -39.27 -49.73
C VAL A 15 -83.47 -38.15 -48.81
N LYS A 16 -84.39 -37.47 -48.11
CA LYS A 16 -84.04 -36.43 -47.12
C LYS A 16 -83.13 -36.97 -46.02
N ASN A 17 -83.46 -38.14 -45.46
CA ASN A 17 -82.63 -38.77 -44.43
C ASN A 17 -81.24 -39.15 -44.97
N ALA A 18 -81.16 -39.72 -46.18
CA ALA A 18 -79.90 -40.08 -46.81
C ALA A 18 -79.01 -38.85 -47.07
N VAL A 19 -79.59 -37.74 -47.55
CA VAL A 19 -78.88 -36.47 -47.75
C VAL A 19 -78.40 -35.89 -46.42
N VAL A 20 -79.25 -35.87 -45.39
CA VAL A 20 -78.86 -35.40 -44.05
C VAL A 20 -77.73 -36.25 -43.48
N THR A 21 -77.80 -37.58 -43.59
CA THR A 21 -76.73 -38.48 -43.14
C THR A 21 -75.44 -38.28 -43.94
N ALA A 22 -75.51 -38.10 -45.26
CA ALA A 22 -74.34 -37.83 -46.09
C ALA A 22 -73.67 -36.51 -45.71
N VAL A 23 -74.45 -35.45 -45.49
CA VAL A 23 -73.95 -34.14 -45.03
C VAL A 23 -73.33 -34.24 -43.63
N GLN A 24 -73.98 -34.94 -42.70
CA GLN A 24 -73.45 -35.15 -41.35
C GLN A 24 -72.15 -35.97 -41.36
N ASN A 25 -72.07 -36.99 -42.20
CA ASN A 25 -70.85 -37.80 -42.34
C ASN A 25 -69.71 -36.98 -42.96
N PHE A 26 -70.00 -36.22 -44.02
CA PHE A 26 -69.03 -35.32 -44.63
C PHE A 26 -68.53 -34.27 -43.63
N GLN A 27 -69.43 -33.66 -42.86
CA GLN A 27 -69.09 -32.69 -41.83
C GLN A 27 -68.18 -33.31 -40.75
N LYS A 28 -68.50 -34.53 -40.27
CA LYS A 28 -67.65 -35.26 -39.31
C LYS A 28 -66.25 -35.57 -39.88
N THR A 29 -66.16 -35.94 -41.15
CA THR A 29 -64.87 -36.18 -41.81
C THR A 29 -64.05 -34.89 -41.88
N VAL A 30 -64.65 -33.79 -42.32
CA VAL A 30 -63.98 -32.48 -42.37
C VAL A 30 -63.53 -31.99 -40.99
N GLU A 31 -64.35 -32.18 -39.96
CA GLU A 31 -63.99 -31.83 -38.57
C GLU A 31 -62.83 -32.69 -38.05
N SER A 32 -62.82 -33.99 -38.36
CA SER A 32 -61.71 -34.91 -38.03
C SER A 32 -60.40 -34.49 -38.70
N ASP A 33 -60.43 -34.23 -40.01
CA ASP A 33 -59.25 -33.85 -40.80
C ASP A 33 -58.69 -32.50 -40.33
N ASN A 34 -59.56 -31.54 -40.02
CA ASN A 34 -59.17 -30.25 -39.46
C ASN A 34 -58.54 -30.41 -38.07
N HIS A 35 -59.08 -31.28 -37.21
CA HIS A 35 -58.51 -31.54 -35.89
C HIS A 35 -57.11 -32.19 -36.01
N GLU A 36 -56.94 -33.14 -36.94
CA GLU A 36 -55.64 -33.73 -37.22
C GLU A 36 -54.64 -32.70 -37.73
N LEU A 37 -55.04 -31.86 -38.70
CA LEU A 37 -54.19 -30.78 -39.22
C LEU A 37 -53.76 -29.80 -38.11
N ILE A 38 -54.69 -29.36 -37.25
CA ILE A 38 -54.38 -28.48 -36.11
C ILE A 38 -53.41 -29.17 -35.14
N SER A 39 -53.60 -30.47 -34.88
CA SER A 39 -52.70 -31.25 -34.02
C SER A 39 -51.28 -31.33 -34.60
N GLN A 40 -51.17 -31.60 -35.90
CA GLN A 40 -49.89 -31.62 -36.62
C GLN A 40 -49.22 -30.24 -36.62
N MET A 41 -49.98 -29.17 -36.87
CA MET A 41 -49.48 -27.79 -36.81
C MET A 41 -48.95 -27.44 -35.42
N LYS A 42 -49.67 -27.78 -34.35
CA LYS A 42 -49.20 -27.56 -32.97
C LYS A 42 -47.88 -28.28 -32.69
N LYS A 43 -47.75 -29.53 -33.15
CA LYS A 43 -46.52 -30.31 -33.01
C LYS A 43 -45.35 -29.67 -33.77
N ASN A 44 -45.59 -29.21 -35.00
CA ASN A 44 -44.56 -28.52 -35.79
C ASN A 44 -44.13 -27.19 -35.17
N ILE A 45 -45.08 -26.41 -34.63
CA ILE A 45 -44.77 -25.16 -33.91
C ILE A 45 -43.89 -25.42 -32.69
N GLU A 46 -44.20 -26.45 -31.90
CA GLU A 46 -43.35 -26.81 -30.74
C GLU A 46 -41.95 -27.28 -31.18
N LEU A 47 -41.84 -28.04 -32.27
CA LEU A 47 -40.53 -28.44 -32.80
C LEU A 47 -39.70 -27.23 -33.26
N ILE A 48 -40.32 -26.30 -34.00
CA ILE A 48 -39.66 -25.06 -34.45
C ILE A 48 -39.22 -24.22 -33.25
N LYS A 49 -40.06 -24.11 -32.22
CA LYS A 49 -39.74 -23.36 -30.99
C LYS A 49 -38.52 -23.96 -30.29
N ILE A 50 -38.44 -25.28 -30.17
CA ILE A 50 -37.29 -25.97 -29.58
C ILE A 50 -36.01 -25.70 -30.40
N ASP A 51 -36.10 -25.82 -31.72
CA ASP A 51 -34.96 -25.61 -32.63
C ASP A 51 -34.42 -24.17 -32.57
N VAL A 52 -35.32 -23.18 -32.57
CA VAL A 52 -34.98 -21.76 -32.42
C VAL A 52 -34.29 -21.51 -31.07
N ILE A 53 -34.84 -22.05 -29.97
CA ILE A 53 -34.25 -21.91 -28.63
C ILE A 53 -32.84 -22.52 -28.59
N ASN A 54 -32.65 -23.71 -29.16
CA ASN A 54 -31.35 -24.38 -29.18
C ASN A 54 -30.33 -23.59 -30.00
N THR A 55 -30.70 -23.13 -31.19
CA THR A 55 -29.84 -22.34 -32.07
C THR A 55 -29.42 -21.03 -31.40
N ILE A 56 -30.36 -20.31 -30.77
CA ILE A 56 -30.06 -19.07 -30.04
C ILE A 56 -29.11 -19.36 -28.87
N ASN A 57 -29.36 -20.42 -28.11
CA ASN A 57 -28.54 -20.80 -26.96
C ASN A 57 -27.10 -21.15 -27.37
N GLU A 58 -26.93 -21.91 -28.46
CA GLU A 58 -25.61 -22.28 -28.97
C GLU A 58 -24.82 -21.07 -29.46
N SER A 59 -25.46 -20.21 -30.25
CA SER A 59 -24.86 -18.97 -30.73
C SER A 59 -24.45 -18.06 -29.56
N THR A 60 -25.34 -17.88 -28.59
CA THR A 60 -25.07 -17.07 -27.38
C THR A 60 -23.90 -17.63 -26.58
N ARG A 61 -23.85 -18.97 -26.37
CA ARG A 61 -22.72 -19.62 -25.67
C ARG A 61 -21.40 -19.42 -26.40
N LYS A 62 -21.41 -19.44 -27.74
CA LYS A 62 -20.19 -19.23 -28.54
C LYS A 62 -19.67 -17.81 -28.39
N LEU A 63 -20.56 -16.81 -28.49
CA LEU A 63 -20.19 -15.39 -28.30
C LEU A 63 -19.65 -15.14 -26.89
N ILE A 64 -20.33 -15.63 -25.85
CA ILE A 64 -19.87 -15.51 -24.45
C ILE A 64 -18.47 -16.11 -24.29
N LYS A 65 -18.22 -17.31 -24.84
CA LYS A 65 -16.91 -17.95 -24.75
C LYS A 65 -15.81 -17.11 -25.42
N GLN A 66 -16.08 -16.51 -26.57
CA GLN A 66 -15.13 -15.66 -27.27
C GLN A 66 -14.80 -14.40 -26.47
N GLU A 67 -15.80 -13.70 -25.96
CA GLU A 67 -15.61 -12.51 -25.13
C GLU A 67 -14.85 -12.82 -23.83
N VAL A 68 -15.16 -13.94 -23.17
CA VAL A 68 -14.44 -14.36 -21.96
C VAL A 68 -12.96 -14.60 -22.24
N VAL A 69 -12.60 -15.19 -23.38
CA VAL A 69 -11.19 -15.40 -23.77
C VAL A 69 -10.49 -14.07 -24.01
N LEU A 70 -11.10 -13.15 -24.76
CA LEU A 70 -10.53 -11.83 -25.04
C LEU A 70 -10.33 -11.00 -23.76
N LEU A 71 -11.32 -11.04 -22.86
CA LEU A 71 -11.23 -10.37 -21.56
C LEU A 71 -10.11 -10.98 -20.71
N LYS A 72 -9.99 -12.31 -20.67
CA LYS A 72 -8.93 -12.99 -19.92
C LYS A 72 -7.53 -12.58 -20.42
N ASP A 73 -7.33 -12.51 -21.72
CA ASP A 73 -6.05 -12.10 -22.31
C ASP A 73 -5.73 -10.63 -22.02
N THR A 74 -6.74 -9.76 -22.12
CA THR A 74 -6.58 -8.33 -21.84
C THR A 74 -6.25 -8.08 -20.37
N VAL A 75 -6.98 -8.73 -19.46
CA VAL A 75 -6.72 -8.67 -18.02
C VAL A 75 -5.32 -9.23 -17.71
N GLY A 76 -4.94 -10.37 -18.31
CA GLY A 76 -3.60 -10.94 -18.12
C GLY A 76 -2.47 -9.99 -18.53
N LYS A 77 -2.61 -9.30 -19.67
CA LYS A 77 -1.63 -8.29 -20.11
C LYS A 77 -1.56 -7.09 -19.16
N ILE A 78 -2.71 -6.61 -18.66
CA ILE A 78 -2.76 -5.51 -17.71
C ILE A 78 -2.09 -5.91 -16.39
N VAL A 79 -2.40 -7.09 -15.86
CA VAL A 79 -1.80 -7.61 -14.63
C VAL A 79 -0.28 -7.68 -14.75
N ALA A 80 0.25 -8.28 -15.82
CA ALA A 80 1.71 -8.37 -16.03
C ALA A 80 2.39 -6.98 -16.12
N LYS A 81 1.73 -6.02 -16.76
CA LYS A 81 2.23 -4.63 -16.83
C LYS A 81 2.22 -3.96 -15.46
N VAL A 82 1.16 -4.16 -14.67
CA VAL A 82 1.04 -3.62 -13.32
C VAL A 82 2.10 -4.23 -12.40
N GLU A 83 2.31 -5.54 -12.46
CA GLU A 83 3.35 -6.23 -11.68
C GLU A 83 4.76 -5.69 -11.96
N THR A 84 5.07 -5.48 -13.24
CA THR A 84 6.35 -4.90 -13.67
C THR A 84 6.53 -3.48 -13.10
N ILE A 85 5.51 -2.62 -13.25
CA ILE A 85 5.55 -1.25 -12.73
C ILE A 85 5.69 -1.24 -11.20
N CYS A 86 4.96 -2.11 -10.50
CA CYS A 86 5.03 -2.23 -9.05
C CYS A 86 6.43 -2.64 -8.60
N LYS A 87 7.05 -3.62 -9.28
CA LYS A 87 8.42 -4.04 -8.99
C LYS A 87 9.42 -2.90 -9.19
N ASP A 88 9.39 -2.25 -10.35
CA ASP A 88 10.29 -1.16 -10.69
C ASP A 88 10.16 0.02 -9.71
N ASN A 89 8.93 0.34 -9.30
CA ASN A 89 8.68 1.42 -8.35
C ASN A 89 9.16 1.05 -6.94
N THR A 90 8.99 -0.20 -6.51
CA THR A 90 9.53 -0.65 -5.22
C THR A 90 11.05 -0.52 -5.18
N GLU A 91 11.74 -0.96 -6.23
CA GLU A 91 13.21 -0.83 -6.34
C GLU A 91 13.66 0.65 -6.29
N LYS A 92 13.00 1.53 -7.06
CA LYS A 92 13.28 2.97 -7.03
C LYS A 92 13.04 3.61 -5.66
N ILE A 93 11.95 3.23 -4.98
CA ILE A 93 11.63 3.76 -3.64
C ILE A 93 12.72 3.37 -2.65
N GLU A 94 13.24 2.14 -2.71
CA GLU A 94 14.33 1.70 -1.86
C GLU A 94 15.62 2.50 -2.12
N ASP A 95 15.95 2.75 -3.39
CA ASP A 95 17.14 3.50 -3.76
C ASP A 95 17.04 4.97 -3.35
N TYR A 96 15.91 5.64 -3.66
CA TYR A 96 15.68 7.00 -3.18
C TYR A 96 15.71 7.09 -1.65
N SER A 97 15.20 6.08 -0.95
CA SER A 97 15.28 6.02 0.51
C SER A 97 16.72 5.87 1.03
N LYS A 98 17.59 5.14 0.32
CA LYS A 98 19.03 5.07 0.63
C LYS A 98 19.70 6.42 0.41
N ASP A 99 19.41 7.07 -0.70
CA ASP A 99 19.99 8.38 -1.05
C ASP A 99 19.57 9.47 -0.07
N ILE A 100 18.28 9.55 0.27
CA ILE A 100 17.77 10.48 1.27
C ILE A 100 18.48 10.27 2.61
N ARG A 101 18.65 9.02 3.06
CA ARG A 101 19.39 8.72 4.31
C ARG A 101 20.85 9.16 4.22
N HIS A 102 21.50 8.97 3.08
CA HIS A 102 22.87 9.41 2.86
C HIS A 102 22.99 10.94 2.91
N LEU A 103 22.08 11.65 2.23
CA LEU A 103 22.03 13.11 2.19
C LEU A 103 21.79 13.71 3.58
N ILE A 104 20.81 13.19 4.34
CA ILE A 104 20.54 13.63 5.71
C ILE A 104 21.77 13.41 6.60
N LYS A 105 22.43 12.25 6.48
CA LYS A 105 23.65 11.97 7.23
C LYS A 105 24.77 12.95 6.87
N LYS A 106 24.92 13.31 5.59
CA LYS A 106 25.93 14.26 5.11
C LYS A 106 25.65 15.68 5.60
N GLU A 107 24.39 16.13 5.56
CA GLU A 107 23.94 17.43 6.06
C GLU A 107 24.23 17.55 7.56
N LYS A 108 23.78 16.57 8.35
CA LYS A 108 23.94 16.56 9.81
C LYS A 108 25.37 16.33 10.27
N LYS A 109 26.22 15.80 9.40
CA LYS A 109 27.60 15.43 9.73
C LYS A 109 28.31 16.59 10.43
N LYS A 110 28.22 17.81 9.91
CA LYS A 110 28.99 18.95 10.44
C LYS A 110 28.27 19.75 11.53
N ASN A 111 27.10 19.29 11.96
CA ASN A 111 26.26 20.05 12.89
C ASN A 111 26.48 19.61 14.34
N ILE A 112 26.37 20.58 15.25
CA ILE A 112 26.30 20.38 16.69
C ILE A 112 25.02 21.00 17.24
N ILE A 113 24.50 20.43 18.32
CA ILE A 113 23.33 20.94 19.03
C ILE A 113 23.75 21.46 20.39
N LEU A 114 23.40 22.70 20.69
CA LEU A 114 23.55 23.35 21.98
C LEU A 114 22.20 23.34 22.70
N TYR A 115 22.16 22.75 23.90
CA TYR A 115 21.00 22.75 24.77
C TYR A 115 21.20 23.76 25.90
N ASN A 116 20.10 24.38 26.35
CA ASN A 116 20.08 25.41 27.39
C ASN A 116 21.02 26.60 27.11
N PHE A 117 21.28 26.88 25.83
CA PHE A 117 22.04 28.05 25.43
C PHE A 117 21.12 29.27 25.47
N PRO A 118 21.54 30.40 26.08
CA PRO A 118 20.71 31.59 26.14
C PRO A 118 20.44 32.12 24.72
N VAL A 119 19.19 32.01 24.28
CA VAL A 119 18.79 32.43 22.93
C VAL A 119 18.77 33.96 22.88
N LYS A 120 19.60 34.54 22.00
CA LYS A 120 19.52 35.96 21.65
C LYS A 120 18.64 36.14 20.41
N ASN A 121 17.82 37.19 20.42
CA ASN A 121 16.87 37.50 19.34
C ASN A 121 17.58 37.97 18.07
N ASN A 122 18.70 38.68 18.22
CA ASN A 122 19.51 39.15 17.11
C ASN A 122 20.49 38.08 16.63
N TRP A 123 20.53 37.82 15.32
CA TRP A 123 21.41 36.82 14.72
C TRP A 123 22.89 37.12 14.98
N LYS A 124 23.29 38.41 14.91
CA LYS A 124 24.69 38.83 15.16
C LYS A 124 25.10 38.51 16.59
N GLU A 125 24.26 38.86 17.55
CA GLU A 125 24.58 38.62 18.96
C GLU A 125 24.61 37.13 19.29
N ARG A 126 23.76 36.34 18.64
CA ARG A 126 23.76 34.88 18.75
C ARG A 126 25.05 34.29 18.20
N GLU A 127 25.49 34.76 17.04
CA GLU A 127 26.74 34.36 16.43
C GLU A 127 27.94 34.71 17.29
N THR A 128 28.02 35.95 17.80
CA THR A 128 29.05 36.37 18.76
C THR A 128 29.02 35.51 20.02
N ALA A 129 27.84 35.23 20.59
CA ALA A 129 27.73 34.43 21.80
C ALA A 129 28.16 32.97 21.59
N VAL A 130 27.81 32.38 20.44
CA VAL A 130 28.27 31.03 20.08
C VAL A 130 29.77 31.04 19.90
N LEU A 131 30.33 32.02 19.19
CA LEU A 131 31.77 32.13 19.00
C LEU A 131 32.52 32.28 20.34
N SER A 132 32.07 33.15 21.24
CA SER A 132 32.62 33.29 22.59
C SER A 132 32.53 32.00 23.39
N LEU A 133 31.44 31.24 23.29
CA LEU A 133 31.38 29.90 23.92
C LEU A 133 32.47 28.97 23.36
N LEU A 134 32.63 28.94 22.04
CA LEU A 134 33.59 28.04 21.38
C LEU A 134 35.05 28.46 21.64
N GLN A 135 35.34 29.75 21.68
CA GLN A 135 36.70 30.27 21.90
C GLN A 135 37.03 30.36 23.39
N ASP A 136 36.21 31.03 24.19
CA ASP A 136 36.55 31.38 25.57
C ASP A 136 36.32 30.20 26.53
N THR A 137 35.26 29.41 26.32
CA THR A 137 34.91 28.30 27.23
C THR A 137 35.51 26.97 26.76
N LEU A 138 35.45 26.69 25.46
CA LEU A 138 35.98 25.43 24.93
C LEU A 138 37.45 25.53 24.53
N GLU A 139 38.02 26.73 24.43
CA GLU A 139 39.40 27.00 23.99
C GLU A 139 39.68 26.33 22.63
N THR A 140 38.79 26.55 21.66
CA THR A 140 38.95 26.06 20.29
C THR A 140 39.50 27.16 19.39
N SER A 141 40.11 26.75 18.29
CA SER A 141 40.59 27.65 17.23
C SER A 141 39.48 28.17 16.30
N CYS A 142 38.21 27.95 16.66
CA CYS A 142 37.05 28.29 15.84
C CYS A 142 36.99 29.78 15.55
N THR A 143 36.74 30.14 14.29
CA THR A 143 36.51 31.50 13.82
C THR A 143 35.11 31.64 13.23
N LEU A 144 34.67 32.88 12.94
CA LEU A 144 33.38 33.11 12.26
C LEU A 144 33.28 32.37 10.92
N LYS A 145 34.39 32.21 10.19
CA LYS A 145 34.42 31.48 8.90
C LYS A 145 34.18 29.97 9.05
N ASP A 146 34.32 29.44 10.26
CA ASP A 146 34.06 28.04 10.54
C ASP A 146 32.57 27.75 10.82
N ILE A 147 31.78 28.81 11.05
CA ILE A 147 30.35 28.73 11.27
C ILE A 147 29.63 29.05 9.95
N ASP A 148 28.77 28.13 9.51
CA ASP A 148 27.98 28.26 8.29
C ASP A 148 26.61 28.87 8.60
N PHE A 149 25.94 28.35 9.64
CA PHE A 149 24.64 28.85 10.07
C PHE A 149 24.36 28.56 11.55
N ILE A 150 23.42 29.30 12.13
CA ILE A 150 22.95 29.10 13.51
C ILE A 150 21.42 29.22 13.56
N ASP A 151 20.75 28.10 13.80
CA ASP A 151 19.29 28.00 13.79
C ASP A 151 18.72 27.54 15.13
N ASN A 152 17.51 27.98 15.44
CA ASN A 152 16.73 27.41 16.55
C ASN A 152 15.99 26.16 16.04
N LEU A 153 16.11 25.02 16.73
CA LEU A 153 15.41 23.79 16.33
C LEU A 153 13.89 23.85 16.57
N ARG A 154 13.44 24.73 17.46
CA ARG A 154 12.04 24.93 17.86
C ARG A 154 11.72 26.41 18.03
N LYS A 155 10.44 26.78 17.94
CA LYS A 155 9.93 28.13 18.20
C LYS A 155 9.53 28.30 19.68
N THR A 156 10.48 28.10 20.59
CA THR A 156 10.27 28.19 22.05
C THR A 156 11.39 29.01 22.69
N GLU A 157 11.15 29.63 23.85
CA GLU A 157 12.15 30.49 24.52
C GLU A 157 13.47 29.75 24.84
N ASN A 158 13.38 28.48 25.27
CA ASN A 158 14.54 27.63 25.57
C ASN A 158 14.81 26.59 24.47
N SER A 159 14.73 27.01 23.22
CA SER A 159 14.96 26.15 22.07
C SER A 159 16.42 25.71 21.95
N PRO A 160 16.72 24.41 21.74
CA PRO A 160 18.06 23.99 21.40
C PRO A 160 18.51 24.63 20.08
N ILE A 161 19.75 25.07 20.05
CA ILE A 161 20.34 25.73 18.88
C ILE A 161 21.15 24.71 18.09
N ARG A 162 20.93 24.68 16.78
CA ARG A 162 21.74 23.94 15.83
C ARG A 162 22.78 24.88 15.23
N VAL A 163 24.05 24.52 15.37
CA VAL A 163 25.17 25.23 14.75
C VAL A 163 25.72 24.36 13.63
N GLY A 164 25.64 24.87 12.40
CA GLY A 164 26.26 24.26 11.23
C GLY A 164 27.69 24.73 11.07
N LEU A 165 28.63 23.81 10.94
CA LEU A 165 30.05 24.12 10.77
C LEU A 165 30.49 23.84 9.32
N THR A 166 31.45 24.61 8.83
CA THR A 166 31.99 24.43 7.47
C THR A 166 32.81 23.15 7.35
N SER A 167 33.46 22.70 8.45
CA SER A 167 34.32 21.51 8.47
C SER A 167 33.95 20.49 9.56
N TRP A 168 34.05 19.20 9.21
CA TRP A 168 33.89 18.10 10.17
C TRP A 168 35.02 18.10 11.22
N ARG A 169 36.23 18.56 10.86
CA ARG A 169 37.37 18.62 11.78
C ARG A 169 37.09 19.60 12.93
N MET A 170 36.54 20.77 12.62
CA MET A 170 36.15 21.75 13.63
C MET A 170 35.09 21.18 14.58
N LYS A 171 34.08 20.46 14.04
CA LYS A 171 33.12 19.73 14.88
C LYS A 171 33.79 18.78 15.87
N MET A 172 34.78 18.01 15.42
CA MET A 172 35.50 17.05 16.28
C MET A 172 36.31 17.74 17.36
N GLU A 173 36.98 18.85 17.05
CA GLU A 173 37.70 19.68 18.02
C GLU A 173 36.76 20.20 19.11
N ILE A 174 35.65 20.81 18.70
CA ILE A 174 34.61 21.32 19.60
C ILE A 174 34.06 20.21 20.50
N LEU A 175 33.69 19.07 19.92
CA LEU A 175 33.12 17.94 20.68
C LEU A 175 34.14 17.28 21.61
N LYS A 176 35.44 17.33 21.30
CA LYS A 176 36.50 16.84 22.19
C LYS A 176 36.58 17.69 23.46
N ASN A 177 36.44 19.01 23.33
CA ASN A 177 36.54 19.96 24.43
C ASN A 177 35.23 20.16 25.20
N ARG A 178 34.10 19.58 24.76
CA ARG A 178 32.78 19.72 25.41
C ARG A 178 32.76 19.37 26.90
N VAL A 179 33.70 18.55 27.38
CA VAL A 179 33.84 18.23 28.81
C VAL A 179 34.04 19.48 29.67
N LYS A 180 34.59 20.56 29.12
CA LYS A 180 34.77 21.85 29.80
C LYS A 180 33.44 22.53 30.16
N LEU A 181 32.33 22.12 29.54
CA LEU A 181 30.98 22.62 29.85
C LEU A 181 30.38 22.03 31.14
N TRP A 182 31.07 21.12 31.84
CA TRP A 182 30.51 20.38 32.98
C TRP A 182 29.98 21.25 34.12
N ASN A 183 30.59 22.42 34.34
CA ASN A 183 30.17 23.41 35.35
C ASN A 183 29.18 24.46 34.84
N THR A 184 28.73 24.32 33.59
CA THR A 184 27.81 25.27 32.96
C THR A 184 26.41 24.65 32.87
N LYS A 185 25.39 25.50 32.70
CA LYS A 185 24.03 25.02 32.40
C LYS A 185 23.89 24.53 30.95
N ILE A 186 24.88 24.81 30.10
CA ILE A 186 24.90 24.52 28.68
C ILE A 186 25.37 23.08 28.49
N SER A 187 24.71 22.34 27.61
CA SER A 187 25.21 21.04 27.17
C SER A 187 25.24 20.96 25.65
N MET A 188 26.11 20.09 25.13
CA MET A 188 26.36 19.96 23.71
C MET A 188 26.37 18.49 23.30
N ASP A 189 25.71 18.17 22.19
CA ASP A 189 25.79 16.85 21.55
C ASP A 189 25.82 17.00 20.03
N GLU A 190 26.02 15.89 19.33
CA GLU A 190 25.94 15.86 17.86
C GLU A 190 24.49 15.99 17.37
N ASP A 191 24.31 16.55 16.18
CA ASP A 191 23.04 16.44 15.46
C ASP A 191 22.91 15.03 14.83
N TYR A 192 22.28 14.11 15.55
CA TYR A 192 22.07 12.74 15.07
C TYR A 192 20.85 12.64 14.14
N THR A 193 20.86 11.64 13.26
CA THR A 193 19.64 11.25 12.52
C THR A 193 18.60 10.65 13.48
N ARG A 194 17.34 10.60 13.04
CA ARG A 194 16.25 10.07 13.86
C ARG A 194 16.49 8.63 14.28
N GLU A 195 17.03 7.80 13.39
CA GLU A 195 17.38 6.40 13.65
C GLU A 195 18.48 6.30 14.70
N ALA A 196 19.51 7.15 14.59
CA ALA A 196 20.60 7.19 15.55
C ALA A 196 20.13 7.68 16.93
N VAL A 197 19.23 8.67 17.00
CA VAL A 197 18.60 9.11 18.25
C VAL A 197 17.84 7.96 18.91
N GLN A 198 17.02 7.24 18.13
CA GLN A 198 16.22 6.13 18.65
C GLN A 198 17.12 5.00 19.19
N LYS A 199 18.12 4.58 18.41
CA LYS A 199 19.10 3.59 18.84
C LYS A 199 19.87 4.04 20.09
N ARG A 200 20.24 5.32 20.18
CA ARG A 200 20.89 5.88 21.38
C ARG A 200 19.98 5.82 22.61
N LYS A 201 18.66 6.06 22.47
CA LYS A 201 17.72 5.93 23.59
C LYS A 201 17.69 4.50 24.13
N GLU A 202 17.59 3.52 23.23
CA GLU A 202 17.62 2.10 23.59
C GLU A 202 18.94 1.72 24.28
N LEU A 203 20.08 2.12 23.70
CA LEU A 203 21.39 1.84 24.28
C LEU A 203 21.62 2.55 25.63
N LYS A 204 21.03 3.73 25.86
CA LYS A 204 21.10 4.43 27.15
C LYS A 204 20.40 3.64 28.27
N ILE A 205 19.28 2.99 27.97
CA ILE A 205 18.58 2.12 28.93
C ILE A 205 19.48 0.94 29.32
N ILE A 206 20.08 0.29 28.31
CA ILE A 206 21.02 -0.83 28.53
C ILE A 206 22.25 -0.36 29.31
N MET A 207 22.85 0.77 28.91
CA MET A 207 23.99 1.38 29.58
C MET A 207 23.72 1.62 31.07
N LYS A 208 22.53 2.12 31.41
CA LYS A 208 22.12 2.32 32.80
C LYS A 208 22.08 0.98 33.55
N SER A 209 21.43 -0.03 32.98
CA SER A 209 21.37 -1.38 33.58
C SER A 209 22.75 -2.00 33.78
N LEU A 210 23.68 -1.85 32.83
CA LEU A 210 25.05 -2.37 32.97
C LEU A 210 25.82 -1.67 34.09
N LYS A 211 25.66 -0.35 34.23
CA LYS A 211 26.25 0.41 35.34
C LYS A 211 25.67 0.00 36.70
N GLU A 212 24.36 -0.21 36.77
CA GLU A 212 23.67 -0.70 37.98
C GLU A 212 24.16 -2.10 38.37
N LYS A 213 24.57 -2.93 37.40
CA LYS A 213 25.22 -4.23 37.63
C LYS A 213 26.71 -4.13 38.03
N GLY A 214 27.23 -2.93 38.29
CA GLY A 214 28.61 -2.71 38.73
C GLY A 214 29.65 -2.77 37.62
N LEU A 215 29.27 -2.85 36.34
CA LEU A 215 30.24 -2.79 35.25
C LEU A 215 30.83 -1.38 35.16
N GLN A 216 32.15 -1.30 35.29
CA GLN A 216 32.89 -0.06 35.12
C GLN A 216 33.11 0.25 33.64
N ASN A 217 33.48 1.50 33.34
CA ASN A 217 33.88 1.95 31.99
C ASN A 217 32.85 1.70 30.87
N VAL A 218 31.55 1.82 31.18
CA VAL A 218 30.47 1.75 30.19
C VAL A 218 30.29 3.11 29.50
N GLN A 219 30.56 3.18 28.20
CA GLN A 219 30.54 4.41 27.40
C GLN A 219 29.70 4.26 26.13
N LEU A 220 28.85 5.23 25.84
CA LEU A 220 28.12 5.31 24.57
C LEU A 220 28.83 6.26 23.61
N LYS A 221 29.32 5.74 22.48
CA LYS A 221 29.94 6.55 21.41
C LYS A 221 29.12 6.40 20.13
N HIS A 222 28.64 7.53 19.59
CA HIS A 222 27.72 7.55 18.45
C HIS A 222 26.51 6.62 18.66
N THR A 223 26.46 5.47 17.99
CA THR A 223 25.37 4.48 18.07
C THR A 223 25.85 3.12 18.56
N THR A 224 26.98 3.10 19.27
CA THR A 224 27.63 1.88 19.75
C THR A 224 27.97 2.03 21.23
N LEU A 225 27.58 1.03 22.01
CA LEU A 225 27.90 0.93 23.42
C LEU A 225 29.24 0.21 23.57
N TYR A 226 30.09 0.71 24.45
CA TYR A 226 31.39 0.13 24.77
C TYR A 226 31.43 -0.22 26.25
N VAL A 227 31.96 -1.41 26.56
CA VAL A 227 32.23 -1.87 27.94
C VAL A 227 33.70 -2.26 27.98
N ASN A 228 34.47 -1.65 28.90
CA ASN A 228 35.92 -1.88 29.01
C ASN A 228 36.66 -1.72 27.67
N GLY A 229 36.29 -0.70 26.89
CA GLY A 229 36.90 -0.39 25.60
C GLY A 229 36.47 -1.28 24.42
N LYS A 230 35.67 -2.34 24.64
CA LYS A 230 35.18 -3.22 23.58
C LYS A 230 33.73 -2.92 23.20
N PRO A 231 33.35 -3.01 21.91
CA PRO A 231 31.97 -2.84 21.49
C PRO A 231 31.11 -3.93 22.13
N TRP A 232 30.04 -3.52 22.78
CA TRP A 232 29.10 -4.41 23.44
C TRP A 232 28.10 -4.95 22.42
N ASN A 233 28.07 -6.27 22.28
CA ASN A 233 27.10 -6.99 21.47
C ASN A 233 26.19 -7.80 22.41
N GLN A 234 24.87 -7.72 22.22
CA GLN A 234 23.89 -8.50 23.01
C GLN A 234 24.17 -10.01 23.00
N GLY A 235 24.87 -10.52 21.99
CA GLY A 235 25.21 -11.94 21.82
C GLY A 235 26.42 -12.44 22.62
N THR A 236 27.29 -11.56 23.14
CA THR A 236 28.46 -11.99 23.92
C THR A 236 28.16 -11.85 25.41
N LYS A 237 27.65 -12.91 26.02
CA LYS A 237 27.42 -13.02 27.47
C LYS A 237 28.68 -13.11 28.33
N GLU A 238 29.87 -12.92 27.75
CA GLU A 238 31.13 -13.01 28.47
C GLU A 238 31.80 -11.64 28.59
N CYS A 239 31.41 -10.89 29.61
CA CYS A 239 32.34 -9.99 30.25
C CYS A 239 32.88 -10.73 31.46
N ASN A 240 34.00 -11.44 31.28
CA ASN A 240 34.78 -12.00 32.39
C ASN A 240 35.12 -10.86 33.34
N VAL A 241 34.47 -10.88 34.50
CA VAL A 241 34.86 -10.09 35.67
C VAL A 241 36.17 -10.71 36.15
N LYS A 242 37.28 -9.98 35.97
CA LYS A 242 38.52 -10.19 36.70
C LYS A 242 38.69 -9.03 37.65
#